data_AF-A0A920G952-F1
#
_entry.id   AF-A0A920G952-F1
#
_cell.length_a   1.000
_cell.length_b   1.000
_cell.length_c   1.000
_cell.angle_alpha   90.00
_cell.angle_beta   90.00
_cell.angle_gamma   90.00
#
_symmetry.space_group_name_H-M   'P 1'
#
loop_
_entity.id
_entity.type
_entity.pdbx_description
1 polymer ?
#
loop_
_entity_poly.entity_id
_entity_poly.type
_entity_poly.pdbx_seq_one_letter_code
_entity_poly.pdbx_strand_id
1 'polypeptide(L)'
;MLTDPLFILGFIGMAICLFSWIKFTIEKNEVEPFVVRYISSISLISGLALLMSIFYNSGDLGIVLLFGSLISLIIIIIGYFLKNKEIVSTSRGYFIPIFLIFILRTFLYEPYQIPSGSMEPQLKKGDFLLVNKFAYGLKVQRIGMPKFFVKDPQYGDAVVIIPKHNPVPYIKRLIGMPGDVVRIINKQIYINGEALERKFIESEEIILKKRYRLSNGTIETRESEAIGDLYSENIGKASYVIRNTRGQNNQFPQEWTVPEGHYFVMGDNRDNSNDSTKDVGFVPRENFFGRADYLWMTWECWLCLPSFEKAGKIK
;
A
#
# COMPACT_ATOMS: atom_id res chain seq x y z
N MET A 1 4.25 6.67 16.30
CA MET A 1 3.50 5.49 16.81
C MET A 1 3.99 5.07 18.18
N LEU A 2 5.23 4.59 18.35
CA LEU A 2 5.68 4.05 19.65
C LEU A 2 5.72 5.09 20.79
N THR A 3 5.82 6.38 20.47
CA THR A 3 5.80 7.49 21.42
C THR A 3 4.40 8.04 21.69
N ASP A 4 3.38 7.51 21.02
CA ASP A 4 2.01 8.01 21.14
C ASP A 4 1.41 7.60 22.51
N PRO A 5 0.85 8.54 23.28
CA PRO A 5 0.31 8.24 24.61
C PRO A 5 -0.77 7.15 24.60
N LEU A 6 -1.61 7.12 23.57
CA LEU A 6 -2.68 6.14 23.44
C LEU A 6 -2.11 4.74 23.13
N PHE A 7 -1.06 4.68 22.32
CA PHE A 7 -0.30 3.44 22.09
C PHE A 7 0.30 2.90 23.38
N ILE A 8 0.98 3.76 24.16
CA ILE A 8 1.64 3.38 25.40
C ILE A 8 0.61 2.89 26.43
N LEU A 9 -0.49 3.62 26.58
CA LEU A 9 -1.57 3.27 27.51
C LEU A 9 -2.22 1.92 27.16
N GLY A 10 -2.55 1.72 25.87
CA GLY A 10 -3.11 0.46 25.41
C GLY A 10 -2.12 -0.72 25.54
N PHE A 11 -0.83 -0.49 25.29
CA PHE A 11 0.21 -1.50 25.48
C PHE A 11 0.36 -1.91 26.95
N ILE A 12 0.43 -0.92 27.85
CA ILE A 12 0.52 -1.17 29.31
C ILE A 12 -0.73 -1.93 29.80
N GLY A 13 -1.92 -1.53 29.36
CA GLY A 13 -3.17 -2.21 29.71
C GLY A 13 -3.18 -3.68 29.28
N MET A 14 -2.77 -3.97 28.04
CA MET A 14 -2.62 -5.35 27.57
C MET A 14 -1.56 -6.13 28.35
N ALA A 15 -0.42 -5.52 28.67
CA ALA A 15 0.65 -6.16 29.43
C ALA A 15 0.20 -6.51 30.87
N ILE A 16 -0.56 -5.62 31.53
CA ILE A 16 -1.13 -5.86 32.87
C ILE A 16 -2.11 -7.02 32.84
N CYS A 17 -3.01 -7.07 31.86
CA CYS A 17 -3.95 -8.18 31.69
C CYS A 17 -3.21 -9.51 31.50
N LEU A 18 -2.22 -9.52 30.61
CA LEU A 18 -1.43 -10.71 30.29
C LEU A 18 -0.65 -11.22 31.51
N PHE A 19 0.03 -10.33 32.22
CA PHE A 19 0.78 -10.69 33.42
C PHE A 19 -0.14 -11.21 34.53
N SER A 20 -1.27 -10.53 34.75
CA SER A 20 -2.25 -10.92 35.78
C SER A 20 -2.86 -12.29 35.49
N TRP A 21 -3.16 -12.58 34.22
CA TRP A 21 -3.64 -13.89 33.79
C TRP A 21 -2.59 -14.98 34.01
N ILE A 22 -1.35 -14.78 33.55
CA ILE A 22 -0.26 -15.75 33.74
C ILE A 22 -0.07 -16.03 35.24
N LYS A 23 -0.01 -15.00 36.07
CA LYS A 23 0.17 -15.13 37.52
C LYS A 23 -0.97 -15.95 38.15
N PHE A 24 -2.21 -15.64 37.81
CA PHE A 24 -3.38 -16.36 38.31
C PHE A 24 -3.39 -17.84 37.91
N THR A 25 -3.07 -18.15 36.65
CA THR A 25 -2.98 -19.53 36.15
C THR A 25 -1.86 -20.34 36.81
N ILE A 26 -0.79 -19.68 37.27
CA ILE A 26 0.30 -20.34 38.00
C ILE A 26 -0.08 -20.59 39.47
N GLU A 27 -0.58 -19.55 40.15
CA GLU A 27 -0.85 -19.60 41.59
C GLU A 27 -2.10 -20.42 41.94
N LYS A 28 -3.00 -20.67 40.98
CA LYS A 28 -4.30 -21.36 41.20
C LYS A 28 -5.08 -20.77 42.38
N ASN A 29 -5.06 -19.45 42.53
CA ASN A 29 -5.80 -18.77 43.59
C ASN A 29 -7.32 -19.01 43.42
N GLU A 30 -8.03 -19.28 44.51
CA GLU A 30 -9.49 -19.45 44.48
C GLU A 30 -10.25 -18.13 44.22
N VAL A 31 -9.63 -16.99 44.57
CA VAL A 31 -10.22 -15.66 44.37
C VAL A 31 -9.59 -14.98 43.17
N GLU A 32 -10.41 -14.63 42.20
CA GLU A 32 -9.99 -13.88 41.01
C GLU A 32 -9.60 -12.43 41.38
N PRO A 33 -8.37 -12.00 41.07
CA PRO A 33 -7.99 -10.60 41.17
C PRO A 33 -8.89 -9.72 40.28
N PHE A 34 -9.09 -8.45 40.67
CA PHE A 34 -9.92 -7.49 39.92
C PHE A 34 -9.59 -7.47 38.40
N VAL A 35 -8.30 -7.47 38.06
CA VAL A 35 -7.85 -7.46 36.66
C VAL A 35 -8.26 -8.72 35.91
N VAL A 36 -8.19 -9.89 36.54
CA VAL A 36 -8.57 -11.18 35.92
C VAL A 36 -10.09 -11.23 35.74
N ARG A 37 -10.85 -10.81 36.75
CA ARG A 37 -12.31 -10.74 36.70
C ARG A 37 -12.83 -9.86 35.55
N TYR A 38 -12.14 -8.74 35.28
CA TYR A 38 -12.50 -7.78 34.22
C TYR A 38 -11.57 -7.83 33.01
N ILE A 39 -10.85 -8.94 32.81
CA ILE A 39 -9.78 -9.03 31.81
C ILE A 39 -10.28 -8.72 30.40
N SER A 40 -11.46 -9.20 30.05
CA SER A 40 -12.09 -8.99 28.74
C SER A 40 -12.35 -7.51 28.48
N SER A 41 -12.95 -6.79 29.43
CA SER A 41 -13.25 -5.35 29.27
C SER A 41 -11.99 -4.50 29.20
N ILE A 42 -11.01 -4.76 30.09
CA ILE A 42 -9.75 -4.00 30.11
C ILE A 42 -8.95 -4.27 28.83
N SER A 43 -8.89 -5.53 28.38
CA SER A 43 -8.22 -5.92 27.13
C SER A 43 -8.88 -5.29 25.89
N LEU A 44 -10.21 -5.19 25.86
CA LEU A 44 -10.96 -4.59 24.76
C LEU A 44 -10.67 -3.08 24.65
N ILE A 45 -10.76 -2.35 25.76
CA ILE A 45 -10.47 -0.91 25.80
C ILE A 45 -9.00 -0.66 25.39
N SER A 46 -8.08 -1.46 25.92
CA SER A 46 -6.66 -1.37 25.60
C SER A 46 -6.36 -1.69 24.12
N GLY A 47 -7.04 -2.71 23.58
CA GLY A 47 -6.93 -3.11 22.17
C GLY A 47 -7.48 -2.04 21.23
N LEU A 48 -8.62 -1.42 21.56
CA LEU A 48 -9.19 -0.31 20.78
C LEU A 48 -8.28 0.92 20.81
N ALA A 49 -7.67 1.24 21.96
CA ALA A 49 -6.70 2.33 22.09
C ALA A 49 -5.47 2.11 21.19
N LEU A 50 -4.91 0.88 21.19
CA LEU A 50 -3.81 0.51 20.28
C LEU A 50 -4.21 0.64 18.82
N LEU A 51 -5.37 0.08 18.44
CA LEU A 51 -5.87 0.17 17.07
C LEU A 51 -6.03 1.62 16.63
N MET A 52 -6.69 2.47 17.44
CA MET A 52 -6.87 3.89 17.11
C MET A 52 -5.52 4.58 16.92
N SER A 53 -4.56 4.37 17.83
CA SER A 53 -3.23 4.95 17.69
C SER A 53 -2.50 4.53 16.42
N ILE A 54 -2.59 3.24 16.05
CA ILE A 54 -2.02 2.70 14.82
C ILE A 54 -2.65 3.38 13.61
N PHE A 55 -3.98 3.50 13.56
CA PHE A 55 -4.67 4.14 12.45
C PHE A 55 -4.33 5.64 12.33
N TYR A 56 -4.39 6.37 13.43
CA TYR A 56 -4.15 7.82 13.45
C TYR A 56 -2.72 8.17 13.05
N ASN A 57 -1.74 7.40 13.55
CA ASN A 57 -0.33 7.64 13.27
C ASN A 57 0.18 6.93 12.00
N SER A 58 -0.70 6.31 11.20
CA SER A 58 -0.32 5.49 10.04
C SER A 58 0.77 4.45 10.38
N GLY A 59 0.62 3.85 11.57
CA GLY A 59 1.57 2.91 12.16
C GLY A 59 1.72 1.63 11.33
N ASP A 60 2.94 1.08 11.30
CA ASP A 60 3.18 -0.21 10.67
C ASP A 60 2.67 -1.34 11.56
N LEU A 61 1.45 -1.80 11.29
CA LEU A 61 0.85 -2.93 12.01
C LEU A 61 1.71 -4.22 11.88
N GLY A 62 2.65 -4.30 10.93
CA GLY A 62 3.63 -5.40 10.85
C GLY A 62 4.56 -5.44 12.06
N ILE A 63 4.99 -4.28 12.58
CA ILE A 63 5.81 -4.18 13.80
C ILE A 63 5.02 -4.67 15.02
N VAL A 64 3.74 -4.31 15.11
CA VAL A 64 2.85 -4.73 16.20
C VAL A 64 2.65 -6.24 16.18
N LEU A 65 2.42 -6.82 14.99
CA LEU A 65 2.33 -8.26 14.81
C LEU A 65 3.63 -8.98 15.13
N LEU A 66 4.79 -8.39 14.79
CA LEU A 66 6.10 -8.92 15.17
C LEU A 66 6.24 -9.00 16.70
N PHE A 67 6.03 -7.90 17.41
CA PHE A 67 6.11 -7.89 18.88
C PHE A 67 5.08 -8.84 19.52
N GLY A 68 3.85 -8.87 19.01
CA GLY A 68 2.83 -9.83 19.46
C GLY A 68 3.25 -11.29 19.26
N SER A 69 3.89 -11.60 18.13
CA SER A 69 4.42 -12.95 17.85
C SER A 69 5.59 -13.31 18.77
N LEU A 70 6.49 -12.35 19.08
CA LEU A 70 7.60 -12.56 20.00
C LEU A 70 7.11 -12.76 21.44
N ILE A 71 6.18 -11.94 21.91
CA ILE A 71 5.58 -12.07 23.25
C ILE A 71 4.87 -13.40 23.39
N SER A 72 4.03 -13.78 22.43
CA SER A 72 3.31 -15.06 22.47
C SER A 72 4.27 -16.27 22.41
N LEU A 73 5.37 -16.19 21.65
CA LEU A 73 6.41 -17.21 21.66
C LEU A 73 7.09 -17.33 23.03
N ILE A 74 7.42 -16.21 23.69
CA ILE A 74 8.02 -16.19 25.03
C ILE A 74 7.07 -16.86 26.04
N ILE A 75 5.77 -16.59 25.98
CA ILE A 75 4.79 -17.18 26.90
C ILE A 75 4.66 -18.69 26.66
N ILE A 76 4.70 -19.14 25.40
CA ILE A 76 4.74 -20.58 25.09
C ILE A 76 5.96 -21.23 25.74
N ILE A 77 7.14 -20.62 25.62
CA ILE A 77 8.38 -21.12 26.21
C ILE A 77 8.24 -21.19 27.75
N ILE A 78 7.72 -20.15 28.38
CA ILE A 78 7.44 -20.12 29.82
C ILE A 78 6.47 -21.24 30.20
N GLY A 79 5.40 -21.45 29.44
CA GLY A 79 4.43 -22.52 29.66
C GLY A 79 5.07 -23.91 29.64
N TYR A 80 6.02 -24.15 28.73
CA TYR A 80 6.80 -25.39 28.69
C TYR A 80 7.70 -25.55 29.91
N PHE A 81 8.41 -24.49 30.33
CA PHE A 81 9.25 -24.51 31.53
C PHE A 81 8.45 -24.78 32.81
N LEU A 82 7.27 -24.18 32.93
CA LEU A 82 6.36 -24.36 34.07
C LEU A 82 5.56 -25.68 34.00
N LYS A 83 5.70 -26.47 32.92
CA LYS A 83 4.91 -27.68 32.64
C LYS A 83 3.40 -27.46 32.75
N ASN A 84 2.92 -26.24 32.48
CA ASN A 84 1.52 -25.88 32.59
C ASN A 84 0.83 -26.01 31.23
N LYS A 85 -0.05 -27.02 31.10
CA LYS A 85 -0.76 -27.31 29.85
C LYS A 85 -1.71 -26.20 29.41
N GLU A 86 -2.31 -25.47 30.36
CA GLU A 86 -3.26 -24.40 30.06
C GLU A 86 -2.56 -23.23 29.39
N ILE A 87 -1.42 -22.77 29.94
CA ILE A 87 -0.61 -21.69 29.36
C ILE A 87 -0.15 -22.05 27.96
N VAL A 88 0.36 -23.29 27.77
CA VAL A 88 0.84 -23.74 26.46
C VAL A 88 -0.28 -23.80 25.44
N SER A 89 -1.44 -24.38 25.78
CA SER A 89 -2.57 -24.50 24.87
C SER A 89 -3.11 -23.13 24.44
N THR A 90 -3.36 -22.25 25.42
CA THR A 90 -3.88 -20.90 25.18
C THR A 90 -2.89 -20.04 24.38
N SER A 91 -1.60 -20.07 24.72
CA SER A 91 -0.60 -19.26 24.02
C SER A 91 -0.34 -19.73 22.59
N ARG A 92 -0.41 -21.05 22.32
CA ARG A 92 -0.36 -21.58 20.94
C ARG A 92 -1.54 -21.11 20.11
N GLY A 93 -2.73 -21.02 20.71
CA GLY A 93 -3.94 -20.50 20.08
C GLY A 93 -3.79 -19.07 19.55
N TYR A 94 -3.05 -18.21 20.25
CA TYR A 94 -2.78 -16.84 19.80
C TYR A 94 -1.54 -16.72 18.92
N PHE A 95 -0.47 -17.48 19.22
CA PHE A 95 0.78 -17.41 18.46
C PHE A 95 0.59 -17.78 16.99
N ILE A 96 -0.11 -18.90 16.70
CA ILE A 96 -0.23 -19.40 15.32
C ILE A 96 -0.92 -18.38 14.41
N PRO A 97 -2.11 -17.83 14.74
CA PRO A 97 -2.76 -16.81 13.91
C PRO A 97 -1.94 -15.52 13.78
N ILE A 98 -1.40 -15.00 14.89
CA ILE A 98 -0.63 -13.74 14.87
C ILE A 98 0.62 -13.90 14.02
N PHE A 99 1.36 -15.00 14.19
CA PHE A 99 2.56 -15.29 13.42
C PHE A 99 2.25 -15.52 11.93
N LEU A 100 1.18 -16.23 11.62
CA LEU A 100 0.76 -16.45 10.23
C LEU A 100 0.37 -15.12 9.55
N ILE A 101 -0.43 -14.29 10.21
CA ILE A 101 -0.80 -12.96 9.71
C ILE A 101 0.45 -12.07 9.60
N PHE A 102 1.37 -12.13 10.55
CA PHE A 102 2.66 -11.43 10.49
C PHE A 102 3.43 -11.82 9.22
N ILE A 103 3.61 -13.11 8.95
CA ILE A 103 4.35 -13.58 7.76
C ILE A 103 3.65 -13.14 6.48
N LEU A 104 2.34 -13.36 6.37
CA LEU A 104 1.54 -12.98 5.20
C LEU A 104 1.65 -11.48 4.91
N ARG A 105 1.48 -10.65 5.95
CA ARG A 105 1.45 -9.19 5.81
C ARG A 105 2.82 -8.56 5.62
N THR A 106 3.85 -9.15 6.23
CA THR A 106 5.22 -8.63 6.12
C THR A 106 5.81 -8.97 4.75
N PHE A 107 5.59 -10.19 4.26
CA PHE A 107 6.34 -10.70 3.11
C PHE A 107 5.54 -10.98 1.85
N LEU A 108 4.23 -11.24 1.94
CA LEU A 108 3.43 -11.68 0.78
C LEU A 108 2.56 -10.56 0.20
N TYR A 109 1.41 -10.29 0.82
CA TYR A 109 0.41 -9.38 0.27
C TYR A 109 -0.03 -8.34 1.31
N GLU A 110 -0.15 -7.10 0.85
CA GLU A 110 -0.64 -5.99 1.67
C GLU A 110 -1.80 -5.28 0.96
N PRO A 111 -2.95 -5.10 1.64
CA PRO A 111 -4.07 -4.40 1.06
C PRO A 111 -3.84 -2.88 1.06
N TYR A 112 -4.13 -2.23 -0.06
CA TYR A 112 -4.05 -0.77 -0.21
C TYR A 112 -5.32 -0.20 -0.83
N GLN A 113 -5.79 0.93 -0.30
CA GLN A 113 -6.87 1.69 -0.92
C GLN A 113 -6.30 2.76 -1.84
N ILE A 114 -6.87 2.93 -3.03
CA ILE A 114 -6.48 3.95 -4.00
C ILE A 114 -7.10 5.31 -3.62
N PRO A 115 -6.28 6.33 -3.30
CA PRO A 115 -6.79 7.64 -2.91
C PRO A 115 -7.03 8.58 -4.10
N SER A 116 -6.50 8.27 -5.29
CA SER A 116 -6.46 9.18 -6.45
C SER A 116 -6.75 8.49 -7.78
N GLY A 117 -7.25 9.27 -8.75
CA GLY A 117 -7.61 8.79 -10.11
C GLY A 117 -6.46 8.78 -11.13
N SER A 118 -5.20 8.70 -10.68
CA SER A 118 -4.03 8.76 -11.59
C SER A 118 -3.83 7.50 -12.44
N MET A 119 -4.46 6.39 -12.04
CA MET A 119 -4.43 5.10 -12.74
C MET A 119 -5.79 4.77 -13.40
N GLU A 120 -6.64 5.79 -13.60
CA GLU A 120 -7.88 5.64 -14.37
C GLU A 120 -7.59 5.39 -15.86
N PRO A 121 -8.43 4.62 -16.58
CA PRO A 121 -9.75 4.14 -16.16
C PRO A 121 -9.71 2.81 -15.38
N GLN A 122 -8.59 2.06 -15.45
CA GLN A 122 -8.49 0.71 -14.92
C GLN A 122 -8.61 0.67 -13.39
N LEU A 123 -8.01 1.65 -12.71
CA LEU A 123 -8.01 1.75 -11.26
C LEU A 123 -8.56 3.11 -10.82
N LYS A 124 -9.68 3.09 -10.11
CA LYS A 124 -10.43 4.28 -9.66
C LYS A 124 -10.19 4.55 -8.18
N LYS A 125 -10.49 5.79 -7.78
CA LYS A 125 -10.50 6.17 -6.37
C LYS A 125 -11.51 5.29 -5.61
N GLY A 126 -11.08 4.74 -4.48
CA GLY A 126 -11.91 3.83 -3.67
C GLY A 126 -11.69 2.34 -3.96
N ASP A 127 -10.91 1.99 -4.98
CA ASP A 127 -10.51 0.61 -5.23
C ASP A 127 -9.52 0.12 -4.18
N PHE A 128 -9.63 -1.15 -3.81
CA PHE A 128 -8.75 -1.87 -2.90
C PHE A 128 -7.92 -2.88 -3.68
N LEU A 129 -6.61 -2.75 -3.54
CA LEU A 129 -5.60 -3.56 -4.22
C LEU A 129 -4.97 -4.55 -3.26
N LEU A 130 -4.52 -5.70 -3.77
CA LEU A 130 -3.56 -6.57 -3.12
C LEU A 130 -2.19 -6.36 -3.77
N VAL A 131 -1.28 -5.80 -2.98
CA VAL A 131 0.08 -5.50 -3.41
C VAL A 131 1.01 -6.63 -3.00
N ASN A 132 1.62 -7.28 -3.98
CA ASN A 132 2.62 -8.32 -3.82
C ASN A 132 3.97 -7.70 -3.51
N LYS A 133 4.40 -7.82 -2.25
CA LYS A 133 5.69 -7.29 -1.77
C LYS A 133 6.86 -8.16 -2.17
N PHE A 134 6.62 -9.46 -2.37
CA PHE A 134 7.64 -10.41 -2.79
C PHE A 134 8.01 -10.29 -4.27
N ALA A 135 7.19 -9.63 -5.09
CA ALA A 135 7.39 -9.48 -6.53
C ALA A 135 8.80 -8.95 -6.88
N TYR A 136 9.35 -8.07 -6.03
CA TYR A 136 10.64 -7.43 -6.22
C TYR A 136 11.70 -7.83 -5.18
N GLY A 137 11.51 -8.99 -4.53
CA GLY A 137 12.40 -9.57 -3.52
C GLY A 137 12.03 -9.23 -2.08
N LEU A 138 12.66 -9.92 -1.13
CA LEU A 138 12.37 -9.76 0.31
C LEU A 138 13.06 -8.53 0.88
N LYS A 139 12.24 -7.62 1.44
CA LYS A 139 12.67 -6.42 2.14
C LYS A 139 12.15 -6.46 3.57
N VAL A 140 13.00 -6.02 4.51
CA VAL A 140 12.61 -5.87 5.93
C VAL A 140 11.98 -4.51 6.18
N GLN A 141 12.43 -3.48 5.44
CA GLN A 141 11.96 -2.10 5.55
C GLN A 141 11.04 -1.77 4.36
N ARG A 142 10.21 -0.72 4.54
CA ARG A 142 9.29 -0.23 3.50
C ARG A 142 10.03 0.33 2.27
N ILE A 143 11.20 0.92 2.49
CA ILE A 143 12.13 1.42 1.47
C ILE A 143 13.48 0.74 1.69
N GLY A 144 14.18 0.41 0.60
CA GLY A 144 15.51 -0.20 0.66
C GLY A 144 15.71 -1.28 -0.40
N MET A 145 16.95 -1.73 -0.55
CA MET A 145 17.27 -2.84 -1.45
C MET A 145 16.78 -4.18 -0.87
N PRO A 146 16.24 -5.07 -1.72
CA PRO A 146 15.90 -6.43 -1.30
C PRO A 146 17.17 -7.21 -0.93
N LYS A 147 17.13 -7.96 0.18
CA LYS A 147 18.28 -8.78 0.65
C LYS A 147 18.30 -10.17 0.04
N PHE A 148 17.13 -10.70 -0.33
CA PHE A 148 16.95 -12.06 -0.82
C PHE A 148 15.98 -12.08 -2.00
N PHE A 149 16.17 -13.04 -2.92
CA PHE A 149 15.33 -13.24 -4.11
C PHE A 149 15.09 -11.97 -4.93
N VAL A 150 16.16 -11.21 -5.17
CA VAL A 150 16.13 -9.96 -5.95
C VAL A 150 15.55 -10.25 -7.33
N LYS A 151 14.49 -9.53 -7.69
CA LYS A 151 13.89 -9.54 -9.03
C LYS A 151 13.63 -8.12 -9.46
N ASP A 152 13.97 -7.79 -10.70
CA ASP A 152 13.71 -6.47 -11.23
C ASP A 152 12.29 -6.35 -11.77
N PRO A 153 11.69 -5.15 -11.68
CA PRO A 153 10.38 -4.91 -12.23
C PRO A 153 10.43 -5.02 -13.76
N GLN A 154 9.32 -5.39 -14.36
CA GLN A 154 9.20 -5.57 -15.80
C GLN A 154 8.39 -4.44 -16.42
N TYR A 155 8.65 -4.14 -17.69
CA TYR A 155 7.85 -3.18 -18.44
C TYR A 155 6.35 -3.44 -18.30
N GLY A 156 5.61 -2.38 -18.01
CA GLY A 156 4.17 -2.41 -17.84
C GLY A 156 3.67 -2.88 -16.49
N ASP A 157 4.55 -3.32 -15.57
CA ASP A 157 4.15 -3.66 -14.20
C ASP A 157 3.45 -2.46 -13.53
N ALA A 158 2.32 -2.71 -12.88
CA ALA A 158 1.67 -1.75 -11.98
C ALA A 158 2.44 -1.71 -10.65
N VAL A 159 3.41 -0.81 -10.56
CA VAL A 159 4.36 -0.70 -9.45
C VAL A 159 3.81 0.21 -8.36
N VAL A 160 3.96 -0.24 -7.12
CA VAL A 160 3.77 0.61 -5.93
C VAL A 160 5.14 1.12 -5.51
N ILE A 161 5.28 2.44 -5.49
CA ILE A 161 6.52 3.16 -5.17
C ILE A 161 6.28 4.09 -3.99
N ILE A 162 7.34 4.42 -3.26
CA ILE A 162 7.27 5.44 -2.22
C ILE A 162 8.22 6.58 -2.60
N PRO A 163 7.72 7.75 -3.01
CA PRO A 163 8.58 8.86 -3.39
C PRO A 163 9.35 9.42 -2.19
N LYS A 164 10.57 9.93 -2.41
CA LYS A 164 11.44 10.42 -1.32
C LYS A 164 10.82 11.59 -0.53
N HIS A 165 10.05 12.44 -1.20
CA HIS A 165 9.44 13.64 -0.62
C HIS A 165 8.09 13.38 0.08
N ASN A 166 7.51 12.18 -0.09
CA ASN A 166 6.22 11.84 0.51
C ASN A 166 6.19 10.34 0.88
N PRO A 167 6.13 9.97 2.17
CA PRO A 167 6.17 8.58 2.61
C PRO A 167 4.86 7.79 2.33
N VAL A 168 3.97 8.34 1.50
CA VAL A 168 2.72 7.70 1.06
C VAL A 168 2.97 6.88 -0.21
N PRO A 169 2.57 5.61 -0.26
CA PRO A 169 2.72 4.77 -1.45
C PRO A 169 1.89 5.28 -2.64
N TYR A 170 2.53 5.38 -3.79
CA TYR A 170 1.92 5.74 -5.06
C TYR A 170 1.90 4.52 -5.98
N ILE A 171 0.80 4.31 -6.67
CA ILE A 171 0.72 3.34 -7.76
C ILE A 171 0.92 4.05 -9.10
N LYS A 172 1.81 3.50 -9.92
CA LYS A 172 2.12 3.96 -11.28
C LYS A 172 2.44 2.75 -12.15
N ARG A 173 2.46 2.93 -13.46
CA ARG A 173 2.91 1.94 -14.42
C ARG A 173 4.37 2.14 -14.78
N LEU A 174 5.14 1.06 -14.82
CA LEU A 174 6.53 1.12 -15.26
C LEU A 174 6.63 1.24 -16.79
N ILE A 175 7.23 2.32 -17.27
CA ILE A 175 7.39 2.61 -18.70
C ILE A 175 8.85 2.49 -19.15
N GLY A 176 9.81 3.02 -18.37
CA GLY A 176 11.23 3.00 -18.75
C GLY A 176 12.10 2.29 -17.70
N MET A 177 13.03 1.47 -18.18
CA MET A 177 14.06 0.77 -17.42
C MET A 177 15.37 1.58 -17.37
N PRO A 178 16.32 1.24 -16.48
CA PRO A 178 17.65 1.85 -16.48
C PRO A 178 18.28 1.85 -17.88
N GLY A 179 18.76 3.02 -18.32
CA GLY A 179 19.39 3.20 -19.64
C GLY A 179 18.44 3.55 -20.79
N ASP A 180 17.13 3.42 -20.61
CA ASP A 180 16.17 3.74 -21.69
C ASP A 180 16.12 5.23 -22.01
N VAL A 181 15.85 5.54 -23.28
CA VAL A 181 15.45 6.87 -23.74
C VAL A 181 13.95 6.90 -23.94
N VAL A 182 13.23 7.55 -23.04
CA VAL A 182 11.77 7.74 -23.12
C VAL A 182 11.49 9.10 -23.74
N ARG A 183 10.73 9.12 -24.83
CA ARG A 183 10.34 10.36 -25.52
C ARG A 183 8.84 10.42 -25.70
N ILE A 184 8.24 11.59 -25.48
CA ILE A 184 6.80 11.81 -25.64
C ILE A 184 6.57 12.89 -26.68
N ILE A 185 5.82 12.54 -27.75
CA ILE A 185 5.45 13.47 -28.82
C ILE A 185 3.96 13.34 -29.08
N ASN A 186 3.20 14.43 -28.96
CA ASN A 186 1.74 14.42 -29.18
C ASN A 186 1.03 13.27 -28.43
N LYS A 187 1.40 13.08 -27.16
CA LYS A 187 0.90 12.02 -26.26
C LYS A 187 1.22 10.58 -26.70
N GLN A 188 2.02 10.39 -27.73
CA GLN A 188 2.58 9.10 -28.11
C GLN A 188 3.91 8.91 -27.39
N ILE A 189 4.06 7.77 -26.72
CA ILE A 189 5.31 7.39 -26.07
C ILE A 189 6.19 6.65 -27.08
N TYR A 190 7.49 6.95 -27.04
CA TYR A 190 8.55 6.27 -27.73
C TYR A 190 9.58 5.80 -26.70
N ILE A 191 10.05 4.56 -26.81
CA ILE A 191 11.12 4.01 -25.98
C ILE A 191 12.24 3.61 -26.92
N ASN A 192 13.44 4.15 -26.70
CA ASN A 192 14.63 3.90 -27.52
C ASN A 192 14.38 4.17 -29.03
N GLY A 193 13.51 5.14 -29.33
CA GLY A 193 13.12 5.52 -30.68
C GLY A 193 11.90 4.78 -31.25
N GLU A 194 11.50 3.65 -30.67
CA GLU A 194 10.35 2.85 -31.12
C GLU A 194 9.05 3.34 -30.47
N ALA A 195 8.00 3.55 -31.27
CA ALA A 195 6.70 3.97 -30.76
C ALA A 195 6.00 2.81 -30.05
N LEU A 196 5.47 3.04 -28.83
CA LEU A 196 4.60 2.06 -28.18
C LEU A 196 3.34 1.83 -29.00
N GLU A 197 3.03 0.57 -29.27
CA GLU A 197 1.81 0.21 -29.98
C GLU A 197 0.60 0.63 -29.14
N ARG A 198 -0.29 1.43 -29.73
CA ARG A 198 -1.57 1.78 -29.11
C ARG A 198 -2.72 1.71 -30.10
N LYS A 199 -3.87 1.26 -29.62
CA LYS A 199 -5.12 1.18 -30.38
C LYS A 199 -6.21 1.99 -29.68
N PHE A 200 -6.84 2.91 -30.41
CA PHE A 200 -8.00 3.64 -29.92
C PHE A 200 -9.16 2.68 -29.63
N ILE A 201 -9.81 2.85 -28.47
CA ILE A 201 -10.96 2.06 -28.04
C ILE A 201 -12.23 2.90 -28.23
N GLU A 202 -12.37 3.95 -27.42
CA GLU A 202 -13.54 4.83 -27.40
C GLU A 202 -13.20 6.17 -26.73
N SER A 203 -14.14 7.10 -26.78
CA SER A 203 -14.06 8.37 -26.06
C SER A 203 -15.15 8.40 -24.98
N GLU A 204 -14.81 8.95 -23.82
CA GLU A 204 -15.73 9.14 -22.70
C GLU A 204 -15.75 10.62 -22.25
N GLU A 205 -16.91 11.05 -21.75
CA GLU A 205 -17.04 12.35 -21.09
C GLU A 205 -16.46 12.26 -19.68
N ILE A 206 -15.59 13.19 -19.33
CA ILE A 206 -14.94 13.24 -18.02
C ILE A 206 -15.06 14.64 -17.41
N ILE A 207 -15.09 14.67 -16.08
CA ILE A 207 -15.05 15.91 -15.31
C ILE A 207 -13.62 16.12 -14.81
N LEU A 208 -12.95 17.14 -15.32
CA LEU A 208 -11.64 17.54 -14.83
C LEU A 208 -11.81 18.44 -13.61
N LYS A 209 -11.20 18.05 -12.49
CA LYS A 209 -11.12 18.90 -11.29
C LYS A 209 -9.71 19.45 -11.16
N LYS A 210 -9.54 20.75 -11.44
CA LYS A 210 -8.24 21.43 -11.34
C LYS A 210 -8.21 22.37 -10.16
N ARG A 211 -7.13 22.30 -9.38
CA ARG A 211 -6.87 23.20 -8.26
C ARG A 211 -6.03 24.37 -8.73
N TYR A 212 -6.51 25.58 -8.49
CA TYR A 212 -5.83 26.83 -8.82
C TYR A 212 -5.48 27.53 -7.52
N ARG A 213 -4.20 27.90 -7.36
CA ARG A 213 -3.77 28.78 -6.28
C ARG A 213 -3.91 30.22 -6.77
N LEU A 214 -4.83 30.95 -6.16
CA LEU A 214 -5.05 32.36 -6.45
C LEU A 214 -3.93 33.22 -5.83
N SER A 215 -3.77 34.46 -6.31
CA SER A 215 -2.73 35.38 -5.85
C SER A 215 -2.81 35.72 -4.36
N ASN A 216 -4.01 35.64 -3.77
CA ASN A 216 -4.27 35.81 -2.34
C ASN A 216 -3.95 34.55 -1.50
N GLY A 217 -3.47 33.47 -2.12
CA GLY A 217 -3.10 32.22 -1.46
C GLY A 217 -4.23 31.21 -1.29
N THR A 218 -5.50 31.54 -1.55
CA THR A 218 -6.60 30.56 -1.51
C THR A 218 -6.52 29.57 -2.67
N ILE A 219 -6.87 28.31 -2.40
CA ILE A 219 -6.95 27.25 -3.40
C ILE A 219 -8.40 27.08 -3.81
N GLU A 220 -8.72 27.39 -5.06
CA GLU A 220 -10.02 27.11 -5.67
C GLU A 220 -9.96 25.84 -6.50
N THR A 221 -10.99 25.02 -6.45
CA THR A 221 -11.15 23.88 -7.37
C THR A 221 -12.19 24.25 -8.42
N ARG A 222 -11.81 24.22 -9.70
CA ARG A 222 -12.74 24.40 -10.81
C ARG A 222 -12.95 23.08 -11.53
N GLU A 223 -14.19 22.83 -11.88
CA GLU A 223 -14.60 21.67 -12.66
C GLU A 223 -14.85 22.10 -14.10
N SER A 224 -14.40 21.29 -15.05
CA SER A 224 -14.66 21.51 -16.48
C SER A 224 -14.91 20.17 -17.15
N GLU A 225 -15.90 20.13 -18.02
CA GLU A 225 -16.14 18.99 -18.90
C GLU A 225 -14.99 18.85 -19.90
N ALA A 226 -14.59 17.62 -20.16
CA ALA A 226 -13.60 17.27 -21.16
C ALA A 226 -13.90 15.90 -21.74
N ILE A 227 -13.23 15.57 -22.84
CA ILE A 227 -13.32 14.27 -23.49
C ILE A 227 -12.03 13.51 -23.21
N GLY A 228 -12.14 12.33 -22.61
CA GLY A 228 -11.05 11.37 -22.45
C GLY A 228 -11.08 10.33 -23.56
N ASP A 229 -10.02 10.25 -24.36
CA ASP A 229 -9.83 9.19 -25.34
C ASP A 229 -9.12 8.00 -24.68
N LEU A 230 -9.75 6.83 -24.75
CA LEU A 230 -9.23 5.58 -24.23
C LEU A 230 -8.42 4.85 -25.31
N TYR A 231 -7.22 4.40 -24.93
CA TYR A 231 -6.36 3.61 -25.79
C TYR A 231 -5.92 2.33 -25.07
N SER A 232 -5.90 1.21 -25.78
CA SER A 232 -5.15 0.03 -25.37
C SER A 232 -3.69 0.26 -25.74
N GLU A 233 -2.77 0.20 -24.80
CA GLU A 233 -1.32 0.34 -25.02
C GLU A 233 -0.60 -0.96 -24.62
N ASN A 234 0.39 -1.36 -25.42
CA ASN A 234 1.19 -2.56 -25.19
C ASN A 234 2.64 -2.19 -24.89
N ILE A 235 3.21 -2.81 -23.87
CA ILE A 235 4.65 -2.70 -23.58
C ILE A 235 5.17 -4.02 -23.01
N GLY A 236 6.21 -4.58 -23.64
CA GLY A 236 6.72 -5.89 -23.28
C GLY A 236 5.63 -6.98 -23.34
N LYS A 237 5.25 -7.52 -22.17
CA LYS A 237 4.18 -8.54 -22.04
C LYS A 237 2.86 -7.98 -21.50
N ALA A 238 2.83 -6.70 -21.15
CA ALA A 238 1.67 -6.06 -20.54
C ALA A 238 0.82 -5.36 -21.61
N SER A 239 -0.50 -5.40 -21.40
CA SER A 239 -1.49 -4.70 -22.23
C SER A 239 -2.54 -4.10 -21.31
N TYR A 240 -2.68 -2.79 -21.36
CA TYR A 240 -3.48 -2.01 -20.41
C TYR A 240 -4.19 -0.83 -21.09
N VAL A 241 -5.17 -0.27 -20.40
CA VAL A 241 -5.94 0.87 -20.92
C VAL A 241 -5.42 2.17 -20.30
N ILE A 242 -5.15 3.14 -21.16
CA ILE A 242 -4.77 4.50 -20.80
C ILE A 242 -5.85 5.50 -21.20
N ARG A 243 -5.86 6.66 -20.56
CA ARG A 243 -6.71 7.80 -20.90
C ARG A 243 -5.87 9.01 -21.28
N ASN A 244 -6.14 9.57 -22.45
CA ASN A 244 -5.63 10.86 -22.91
C ASN A 244 -6.77 11.86 -23.02
N THR A 245 -6.68 13.00 -22.36
CA THR A 245 -7.70 14.04 -22.35
C THR A 245 -7.51 15.02 -23.52
N ARG A 246 -8.53 15.23 -24.34
CA ARG A 246 -8.47 16.20 -25.45
C ARG A 246 -8.23 17.63 -24.97
N GLY A 247 -7.44 18.40 -25.72
CA GLY A 247 -7.15 19.81 -25.42
C GLY A 247 -6.33 20.05 -24.15
N GLN A 248 -5.77 19.01 -23.53
CA GLN A 248 -4.89 19.08 -22.37
C GLN A 248 -3.46 18.68 -22.72
N ASN A 249 -2.47 19.25 -22.02
CA ASN A 249 -1.04 18.98 -22.19
C ASN A 249 -0.61 18.82 -23.66
N ASN A 250 -0.77 19.87 -24.46
CA ASN A 250 -0.06 20.01 -25.72
C ASN A 250 1.43 20.26 -25.40
N GLN A 251 2.11 19.23 -24.91
CA GLN A 251 3.52 19.29 -24.56
C GLN A 251 4.35 19.36 -25.85
N PHE A 252 5.34 20.24 -25.84
CA PHE A 252 6.47 20.11 -26.76
C PHE A 252 7.11 18.72 -26.59
N PRO A 253 7.75 18.17 -27.62
CA PRO A 253 8.51 16.93 -27.50
C PRO A 253 9.43 16.99 -26.28
N GLN A 254 9.27 16.03 -25.37
CA GLN A 254 10.12 15.89 -24.19
C GLN A 254 10.80 14.52 -24.25
N GLU A 255 12.05 14.49 -23.82
CA GLU A 255 12.89 13.30 -23.83
C GLU A 255 13.63 13.17 -22.49
N TRP A 256 13.70 11.95 -22.00
CA TRP A 256 14.35 11.59 -20.75
C TRP A 256 15.21 10.36 -20.96
N THR A 257 16.48 10.45 -20.58
CA THR A 257 17.35 9.28 -20.46
C THR A 257 17.29 8.78 -19.02
N VAL A 258 16.83 7.54 -18.83
CA VAL A 258 16.66 6.95 -17.51
C VAL A 258 18.02 6.61 -16.91
N PRO A 259 18.38 7.19 -15.74
CA PRO A 259 19.66 6.90 -15.12
C PRO A 259 19.79 5.43 -14.67
N GLU A 260 21.03 4.96 -14.55
CA GLU A 260 21.31 3.64 -13.96
C GLU A 260 20.67 3.48 -12.57
N GLY A 261 20.13 2.28 -12.31
CA GLY A 261 19.44 1.96 -11.06
C GLY A 261 18.13 2.72 -10.80
N HIS A 262 17.66 3.52 -11.77
CA HIS A 262 16.41 4.26 -11.71
C HIS A 262 15.43 3.80 -12.79
N TYR A 263 14.17 4.18 -12.61
CA TYR A 263 13.05 3.77 -13.44
C TYR A 263 12.15 4.95 -13.76
N PHE A 264 11.51 4.90 -14.92
CA PHE A 264 10.55 5.89 -15.38
C PHE A 264 9.13 5.33 -15.31
N VAL A 265 8.28 5.95 -14.51
CA VAL A 265 6.91 5.51 -14.26
C VAL A 265 5.90 6.55 -14.72
N MET A 266 4.74 6.11 -15.19
CA MET A 266 3.65 6.99 -15.62
C MET A 266 2.30 6.53 -15.07
N GLY A 267 1.36 7.44 -14.92
CA GLY A 267 -0.03 7.05 -14.65
C GLY A 267 -0.76 6.64 -15.92
N ASP A 268 -1.75 5.76 -15.79
CA ASP A 268 -2.62 5.37 -16.91
C ASP A 268 -3.54 6.53 -17.32
N ASN A 269 -3.87 7.44 -16.39
CA ASN A 269 -4.55 8.70 -16.66
C ASN A 269 -3.51 9.78 -17.02
N ARG A 270 -3.03 9.73 -18.27
CA ARG A 270 -1.80 10.40 -18.75
C ARG A 270 -1.77 11.89 -18.49
N ASP A 271 -2.91 12.56 -18.68
CA ASP A 271 -3.01 14.01 -18.49
C ASP A 271 -3.21 14.43 -17.02
N ASN A 272 -3.68 13.51 -16.17
CA ASN A 272 -4.04 13.76 -14.77
C ASN A 272 -3.27 12.87 -13.79
N SER A 273 -2.00 12.63 -14.11
CA SER A 273 -1.07 11.89 -13.27
C SER A 273 0.08 12.79 -12.82
N ASN A 274 0.51 12.63 -11.57
CA ASN A 274 1.76 13.16 -11.06
C ASN A 274 2.77 12.00 -11.04
N ASP A 275 3.65 11.96 -12.03
CA ASP A 275 4.52 10.84 -12.34
C ASP A 275 5.92 11.30 -12.77
N SER A 276 6.71 10.45 -13.43
CA SER A 276 8.11 10.77 -13.76
C SER A 276 8.26 11.97 -14.68
N THR A 277 7.20 12.37 -15.41
CA THR A 277 7.19 13.61 -16.22
C THR A 277 7.02 14.88 -15.38
N LYS A 278 6.71 14.75 -14.08
CA LYS A 278 6.37 15.83 -13.15
C LYS A 278 7.13 15.65 -11.82
N ASP A 279 6.44 15.60 -10.67
CA ASP A 279 7.08 15.69 -9.35
C ASP A 279 7.68 14.38 -8.86
N VAL A 280 7.29 13.23 -9.43
CA VAL A 280 7.87 11.94 -9.00
C VAL A 280 9.31 11.80 -9.51
N GLY A 281 9.60 12.29 -10.71
CA GLY A 281 10.89 12.12 -11.36
C GLY A 281 11.28 10.66 -11.56
N PHE A 282 12.58 10.40 -11.72
CA PHE A 282 13.10 9.03 -11.80
C PHE A 282 13.05 8.33 -10.44
N VAL A 283 12.56 7.09 -10.43
CA VAL A 283 12.36 6.33 -9.19
C VAL A 283 13.52 5.37 -8.98
N PRO A 284 14.29 5.47 -7.89
CA PRO A 284 15.37 4.53 -7.62
C PRO A 284 14.81 3.15 -7.24
N ARG A 285 15.55 2.09 -7.55
CA ARG A 285 15.17 0.68 -7.28
C ARG A 285 14.75 0.41 -5.83
N GLU A 286 15.37 1.10 -4.89
CA GLU A 286 15.13 0.97 -3.45
C GLU A 286 13.72 1.43 -3.03
N ASN A 287 13.11 2.33 -3.80
CA ASN A 287 11.79 2.91 -3.52
C ASN A 287 10.62 2.05 -4.04
N PHE A 288 10.90 0.95 -4.75
CA PHE A 288 9.88 0.00 -5.18
C PHE A 288 9.39 -0.82 -3.99
N PHE A 289 8.13 -0.64 -3.63
CA PHE A 289 7.52 -1.30 -2.49
C PHE A 289 6.95 -2.68 -2.87
N GLY A 290 6.30 -2.81 -4.02
CA GLY A 290 5.70 -4.06 -4.49
C GLY A 290 4.95 -3.89 -5.81
N ARG A 291 4.36 -4.97 -6.32
CA ARG A 291 3.53 -4.96 -7.53
C ARG A 291 2.06 -5.10 -7.18
N ALA A 292 1.20 -4.27 -7.76
CA ALA A 292 -0.24 -4.43 -7.63
C ALA A 292 -0.71 -5.57 -8.55
N ASP A 293 -1.07 -6.72 -7.96
CA ASP A 293 -1.44 -7.91 -8.74
C ASP A 293 -2.96 -8.06 -8.88
N TYR A 294 -3.74 -7.65 -7.86
CA TYR A 294 -5.19 -7.84 -7.83
C TYR A 294 -5.93 -6.60 -7.34
N LEU A 295 -7.08 -6.32 -7.94
CA LEU A 295 -8.14 -5.53 -7.35
C LEU A 295 -9.13 -6.52 -6.72
N TRP A 296 -9.50 -6.32 -5.46
CA TRP A 296 -10.38 -7.28 -4.77
C TRP A 296 -11.69 -6.67 -4.27
N MET A 297 -11.79 -5.34 -4.16
CA MET A 297 -13.00 -4.67 -3.70
C MET A 297 -12.97 -3.20 -4.16
N THR A 298 -14.13 -2.63 -4.44
CA THR A 298 -14.32 -1.19 -4.66
C THR A 298 -15.25 -0.66 -3.59
N TRP A 299 -14.82 0.38 -2.87
CA TRP A 299 -15.64 1.02 -1.84
C TRP A 299 -15.47 2.54 -1.90
N GLU A 300 -16.42 3.20 -2.56
CA GLU A 300 -16.32 4.61 -2.92
C GLU A 300 -16.66 5.58 -1.78
N CYS A 301 -17.52 5.15 -0.85
CA CYS A 301 -17.92 5.95 0.29
C CYS A 301 -18.22 5.09 1.53
N TRP A 302 -18.03 5.63 2.72
CA TRP A 302 -18.21 4.89 3.98
C TRP A 302 -19.63 4.33 4.20
N LEU A 303 -20.64 5.01 3.66
CA LEU A 303 -22.05 4.59 3.74
C LEU A 303 -22.48 3.70 2.57
N CYS A 304 -21.62 3.54 1.56
CA CYS A 304 -21.90 2.76 0.37
C CYS A 304 -21.69 1.27 0.66
N LEU A 305 -22.37 0.39 -0.06
CA LEU A 305 -22.03 -1.03 -0.04
C LEU A 305 -20.74 -1.26 -0.85
N PRO A 306 -19.81 -2.11 -0.37
CA PRO A 306 -18.64 -2.49 -1.17
C PRO A 306 -19.07 -3.33 -2.37
N SER A 307 -18.48 -3.04 -3.53
CA SER A 307 -18.67 -3.81 -4.77
C SER A 307 -17.46 -4.72 -5.02
N PHE A 308 -17.74 -5.90 -5.58
CA PHE A 308 -16.74 -6.91 -5.96
C PHE A 308 -16.75 -7.19 -7.47
N GLU A 309 -17.52 -6.44 -8.26
CA GLU A 309 -17.70 -6.71 -9.69
C GLU A 309 -16.40 -6.58 -10.50
N LYS A 310 -15.51 -5.67 -10.08
CA LYS A 310 -14.20 -5.47 -10.72
C LYS A 310 -13.12 -6.41 -10.19
N ALA A 311 -13.44 -7.27 -9.23
CA ALA A 311 -12.44 -8.10 -8.57
C ALA A 311 -11.75 -9.02 -9.59
N GLY A 312 -10.42 -8.95 -9.63
CA GLY A 312 -9.65 -9.64 -10.65
C GLY A 312 -8.19 -9.23 -10.68
N LYS A 313 -7.45 -9.87 -11.60
CA LYS A 313 -6.05 -9.56 -11.82
C LYS A 313 -5.90 -8.24 -12.56
N ILE A 314 -4.99 -7.40 -12.09
CA ILE A 314 -4.61 -6.15 -12.74
C ILE A 314 -3.72 -6.51 -13.93
N LYS A 315 -4.06 -5.98 -15.10
CA LYS A 315 -3.29 -6.15 -16.34
C LYS A 315 -2.16 -5.15 -16.46
#